data_AF-A0A4Q7WZK4-F1
#
_entry.id   AF-A0A4Q7WZK4-F1
#
_cell.length_a   1.000
_cell.length_b   1.000
_cell.length_c   1.000
_cell.angle_alpha   90.00
_cell.angle_beta   90.00
_cell.angle_gamma   90.00
#
_symmetry.space_group_name_H-M   'P 1'
#
loop_
_entity.id
_entity.type
_entity.pdbx_description
1 polymer ?
#
loop_
_entity_poly.entity_id
_entity_poly.type
_entity_poly.pdbx_seq_one_letter_code
_entity_poly.pdbx_strand_id
1 'polypeptide(L)'
;MSTGPTFEDRLLAELKRDIGTREQPPPATPPRRLLTPRRLAVVALPCALLGLAPLLGLGPVLASEPPAQPVAYAVQGRGDGKVRLTVQEQFISVEAQEALARALRPWEIHVTIDVLPPGYVCERSAPAPTPVALDEQGDPVPVVPLESSWDFTLGRGDLLAFENTAGGHRARAVEHYGAGTEAEPCVPVKLTLPDGSKPKK
;
A
#
# COMPACT_ATOMS: atom_id res chain seq x y z
N MET A 1 45.98 -15.93 5.00
CA MET A 1 45.25 -15.07 4.04
C MET A 1 44.22 -15.95 3.36
N SER A 2 42.93 -15.71 3.62
CA SER A 2 41.83 -16.54 3.09
C SER A 2 41.39 -16.00 1.73
N THR A 3 41.67 -16.73 0.66
CA THR A 3 41.27 -16.42 -0.72
C THR A 3 39.99 -17.18 -1.07
N GLY A 4 38.91 -16.88 -0.35
CA GLY A 4 37.58 -17.40 -0.65
C GLY A 4 36.73 -16.35 -1.38
N PRO A 5 35.81 -16.75 -2.27
CA PRO A 5 34.86 -15.81 -2.86
C PRO A 5 34.05 -15.12 -1.77
N THR A 6 33.90 -13.81 -1.89
CA THR A 6 33.14 -13.01 -0.93
C THR A 6 31.65 -13.30 -1.08
N PHE A 7 30.86 -12.85 -0.10
CA PHE A 7 29.40 -12.96 -0.16
C PHE A 7 28.83 -12.30 -1.44
N GLU A 8 29.40 -11.16 -1.83
CA GLU A 8 29.02 -10.42 -3.03
C GLU A 8 29.30 -11.22 -4.31
N ASP A 9 30.42 -11.95 -4.35
CA ASP A 9 30.77 -12.83 -5.49
C ASP A 9 29.78 -13.99 -5.63
N ARG A 10 29.31 -14.55 -4.51
CA ARG A 10 28.26 -15.58 -4.51
C ARG A 10 26.93 -15.02 -5.01
N LEU A 11 26.55 -13.84 -4.54
CA LEU A 11 25.28 -13.21 -4.92
C LEU A 11 25.25 -12.86 -6.42
N LEU A 12 26.34 -12.32 -6.95
CA LEU A 12 26.47 -12.00 -8.38
C LEU A 12 26.47 -13.26 -9.26
N ALA A 13 27.08 -14.35 -8.80
CA ALA A 13 27.07 -15.61 -9.54
C ALA A 13 25.66 -16.23 -9.60
N GLU A 14 24.89 -16.13 -8.51
CA GLU A 14 23.52 -16.62 -8.44
C GLU A 14 22.57 -15.76 -9.29
N LEU A 15 22.71 -14.43 -9.25
CA LEU A 15 21.92 -13.52 -10.08
C LEU A 15 22.16 -13.73 -11.57
N LYS A 16 23.43 -13.92 -11.99
CA LYS A 16 23.76 -14.22 -13.39
C LYS A 16 23.19 -15.55 -13.86
N ARG A 17 23.12 -16.55 -12.98
CA ARG A 17 22.50 -17.86 -13.28
C ARG A 17 21.00 -17.72 -13.50
N ASP A 18 20.30 -16.93 -12.69
CA ASP A 18 18.85 -16.73 -12.83
C ASP A 18 18.49 -15.98 -14.11
N ILE A 19 19.26 -14.94 -14.47
CA ILE A 19 19.08 -14.21 -15.74
C ILE A 19 19.31 -15.13 -16.94
N GLY A 20 20.40 -15.90 -16.93
CA GLY A 20 20.69 -16.86 -18.00
C GLY A 20 19.63 -17.95 -18.16
N THR A 21 18.99 -18.36 -17.05
CA THR A 21 17.89 -19.34 -17.08
C THR A 21 16.61 -18.74 -17.67
N ARG A 22 16.37 -17.45 -17.46
CA ARG A 22 15.21 -16.72 -18.00
C ARG A 22 15.35 -16.39 -19.49
N GLU A 23 16.57 -16.20 -19.97
CA GLU A 23 16.88 -15.95 -21.38
C GLU A 23 16.89 -17.22 -22.24
N GLN A 24 16.80 -18.40 -21.63
CA GLN A 24 16.79 -19.65 -22.35
C GLN A 24 15.39 -19.91 -22.97
N PRO A 25 15.26 -19.95 -24.31
CA PRO A 25 13.99 -20.30 -24.94
C PRO A 25 13.58 -21.73 -24.55
N PRO A 26 12.28 -22.01 -24.37
CA PRO A 26 11.81 -23.32 -23.93
C PRO A 26 12.24 -24.42 -24.93
N PRO A 27 12.60 -25.62 -24.45
CA PRO A 27 12.92 -26.73 -25.35
C PRO A 27 11.70 -27.08 -26.21
N ALA A 28 11.91 -27.16 -27.52
CA ALA A 28 10.87 -27.50 -28.48
C ALA A 28 10.27 -28.88 -28.16
N THR A 29 8.95 -28.94 -27.97
CA THR A 29 8.19 -30.18 -27.84
C THR A 29 8.34 -31.05 -29.10
N PRO A 30 8.47 -32.40 -28.97
CA PRO A 30 8.59 -33.28 -30.12
C PRO A 30 7.29 -33.33 -30.94
N PRO A 31 7.37 -33.38 -32.29
CA PRO A 31 6.19 -33.29 -33.14
C PRO A 31 5.36 -34.59 -33.14
N ARG A 32 4.05 -34.45 -32.91
CA ARG A 32 3.06 -35.51 -33.20
C ARG A 32 3.02 -35.76 -34.71
N ARG A 33 3.25 -37.01 -35.11
CA ARG A 33 3.17 -37.48 -36.50
C ARG A 33 1.76 -37.30 -37.04
N LEU A 34 1.62 -36.49 -38.09
CA LEU A 34 0.52 -36.57 -39.04
C LEU A 34 1.09 -37.05 -40.38
N LEU A 35 0.52 -38.15 -40.86
CA LEU A 35 0.89 -38.83 -42.09
C LEU A 35 0.44 -38.03 -43.33
N THR A 36 1.43 -37.70 -44.17
CA THR A 36 1.45 -37.72 -45.67
C THR A 36 0.60 -36.70 -46.48
N PRO A 37 0.85 -36.52 -47.80
CA PRO A 37 2.12 -36.16 -48.45
C PRO A 37 1.97 -35.12 -49.62
N ARG A 38 3.13 -34.72 -50.17
CA ARG A 38 3.40 -34.24 -51.56
C ARG A 38 3.61 -32.72 -51.82
N ARG A 39 4.91 -32.41 -51.83
CA ARG A 39 5.70 -31.83 -52.95
C ARG A 39 5.93 -30.30 -53.03
N LEU A 40 7.22 -29.98 -52.85
CA LEU A 40 8.08 -29.06 -53.63
C LEU A 40 7.67 -27.59 -53.68
N ALA A 41 8.29 -26.72 -52.88
CA ALA A 41 9.56 -26.03 -53.16
C ALA A 41 9.43 -24.95 -54.23
N VAL A 42 9.36 -23.68 -53.82
CA VAL A 42 9.99 -22.52 -54.48
C VAL A 42 10.22 -21.44 -53.42
N VAL A 43 11.46 -20.97 -53.32
CA VAL A 43 11.87 -19.79 -52.55
C VAL A 43 11.50 -18.54 -53.33
N ALA A 44 10.91 -17.55 -52.65
CA ALA A 44 11.07 -16.14 -52.99
C ALA A 44 10.72 -15.26 -51.76
N LEU A 45 11.74 -14.76 -51.07
CA LEU A 45 11.72 -13.38 -50.54
C LEU A 45 11.48 -12.47 -51.75
N PRO A 46 10.64 -11.41 -51.67
CA PRO A 46 11.01 -10.21 -50.90
C PRO A 46 9.83 -9.39 -50.32
N CYS A 47 10.11 -8.59 -49.29
CA CYS A 47 9.66 -7.20 -49.07
C CYS A 47 9.73 -6.87 -47.57
N ALA A 48 10.87 -6.29 -47.18
CA ALA A 48 10.84 -5.24 -46.18
C ALA A 48 10.14 -4.03 -46.79
N LEU A 49 9.27 -3.36 -46.03
CA LEU A 49 9.34 -1.93 -45.74
C LEU A 49 8.05 -1.46 -45.03
N LEU A 50 8.25 -0.84 -43.86
CA LEU A 50 7.48 0.27 -43.26
C LEU A 50 6.03 -0.05 -42.86
N GLY A 51 5.58 0.11 -41.63
CA GLY A 51 5.83 1.22 -40.71
C GLY A 51 4.48 1.86 -40.35
N LEU A 52 4.31 2.20 -39.07
CA LEU A 52 3.26 3.08 -38.51
C LEU A 52 1.82 2.53 -38.39
N ALA A 53 1.47 2.07 -37.19
CA ALA A 53 0.12 2.28 -36.64
C ALA A 53 0.15 2.37 -35.10
N PRO A 54 0.60 3.52 -34.52
CA PRO A 54 0.38 3.83 -33.12
C PRO A 54 -0.95 4.58 -33.01
N LEU A 55 -2.11 3.92 -33.06
CA LEU A 55 -3.39 4.63 -32.95
C LEU A 55 -4.56 3.75 -32.47
N LEU A 56 -4.35 2.89 -31.46
CA LEU A 56 -5.44 2.32 -30.66
C LEU A 56 -5.01 2.16 -29.19
N GLY A 57 -4.71 3.29 -28.54
CA GLY A 57 -5.13 3.65 -27.18
C GLY A 57 -5.11 2.66 -26.00
N LEU A 58 -4.38 1.55 -26.06
CA LEU A 58 -4.20 0.61 -24.94
C LEU A 58 -2.71 0.36 -24.76
N GLY A 59 -2.05 1.34 -24.13
CA GLY A 59 -0.64 1.25 -23.76
C GLY A 59 -0.39 0.15 -22.73
N PRO A 60 0.85 -0.39 -22.67
CA PRO A 60 1.22 -1.35 -21.65
C PRO A 60 1.08 -0.69 -20.28
N VAL A 61 0.42 -1.40 -19.35
CA VAL A 61 0.34 -1.03 -17.94
C VAL A 61 1.77 -0.77 -17.46
N LEU A 62 2.03 0.47 -17.07
CA LEU A 62 3.25 0.88 -16.39
C LEU A 62 3.50 -0.12 -15.26
N ALA A 63 4.57 -0.89 -15.35
CA ALA A 63 5.20 -1.43 -14.17
C ALA A 63 5.63 -0.20 -13.36
N SER A 64 4.79 0.19 -12.41
CA SER A 64 5.10 1.26 -11.48
C SER A 64 6.36 0.82 -10.76
N GLU A 65 7.44 1.55 -11.00
CA GLU A 65 8.69 1.44 -10.27
C GLU A 65 8.34 1.50 -8.77
N PRO A 66 8.80 0.53 -7.94
CA PRO A 66 8.56 0.60 -6.52
C PRO A 66 9.24 1.88 -6.00
N PRO A 67 8.52 2.73 -5.26
CA PRO A 67 9.08 3.99 -4.79
C PRO A 67 10.34 3.72 -3.94
N ALA A 68 11.35 4.58 -4.11
CA ALA A 68 12.65 4.51 -3.43
C ALA A 68 12.60 4.77 -1.91
N GLN A 69 11.40 4.78 -1.31
CA GLN A 69 11.16 4.87 0.13
C GLN A 69 10.22 3.73 0.53
N PRO A 70 10.41 3.11 1.71
CA PRO A 70 9.49 2.07 2.18
C PRO A 70 8.09 2.67 2.23
N VAL A 71 7.20 2.16 1.39
CA VAL A 71 5.80 2.63 1.40
C VAL A 71 5.24 2.22 2.76
N ALA A 72 4.80 3.20 3.56
CA ALA A 72 4.15 2.94 4.84
C ALA A 72 2.92 2.02 4.70
N TYR A 73 2.42 1.87 3.47
CA TYR A 73 1.25 1.08 3.13
C TYR A 73 1.49 0.21 1.87
N ALA A 74 0.83 -0.93 1.80
CA ALA A 74 0.74 -1.75 0.60
C ALA A 74 -0.72 -1.87 0.15
N VAL A 75 -0.97 -1.61 -1.13
CA VAL A 75 -2.28 -1.77 -1.76
C VAL A 75 -2.23 -2.95 -2.72
N GLN A 76 -2.99 -4.00 -2.45
CA GLN A 76 -3.04 -5.19 -3.29
C GLN A 76 -4.46 -5.39 -3.82
N GLY A 77 -4.65 -5.17 -5.11
CA GLY A 77 -5.90 -5.53 -5.79
C GLY A 77 -6.12 -7.04 -5.76
N ARG A 78 -7.33 -7.46 -5.42
CA ARG A 78 -7.79 -8.84 -5.50
C ARG A 78 -8.70 -8.98 -6.72
N GLY A 79 -8.66 -10.14 -7.37
CA GLY A 79 -9.43 -10.43 -8.59
C GLY A 79 -10.96 -10.46 -8.40
N ASP A 80 -11.44 -10.25 -7.18
CA ASP A 80 -12.85 -10.18 -6.77
C ASP A 80 -13.38 -8.73 -6.67
N GLY A 81 -12.59 -7.73 -7.11
CA GLY A 81 -12.97 -6.33 -7.03
C GLY A 81 -12.69 -5.68 -5.66
N LYS A 82 -11.99 -6.40 -4.76
CA LYS A 82 -11.58 -5.89 -3.45
C LYS A 82 -10.12 -5.47 -3.45
N VAL A 83 -9.75 -4.67 -2.46
CA VAL A 83 -8.38 -4.23 -2.23
C VAL A 83 -7.98 -4.61 -0.82
N ARG A 84 -6.84 -5.29 -0.67
CA ARG A 84 -6.21 -5.45 0.64
C ARG A 84 -5.27 -4.28 0.87
N LEU A 85 -5.53 -3.55 1.95
CA LEU A 85 -4.69 -2.45 2.41
C LEU A 85 -4.00 -2.88 3.70
N THR A 86 -2.68 -2.97 3.65
CA THR A 86 -1.87 -3.32 4.81
C THR A 86 -0.96 -2.17 5.17
N VAL A 87 -1.04 -1.69 6.41
CA VAL A 87 -0.13 -0.67 6.96
C VAL A 87 0.63 -1.26 8.12
N GLN A 88 1.94 -1.38 7.91
CA GLN A 88 2.84 -2.02 8.88
C GLN A 88 3.27 -1.05 9.97
N GLU A 89 3.32 0.25 9.66
CA GLU A 89 3.73 1.29 10.59
C GLU A 89 2.73 2.44 10.50
N GLN A 90 2.17 2.89 11.64
CA GLN A 90 1.23 4.03 11.72
C GLN A 90 1.81 5.36 11.20
N PHE A 91 3.08 5.37 10.84
CA PHE A 91 3.77 6.49 10.20
C PHE A 91 3.34 6.61 8.74
N ILE A 92 2.06 6.89 8.52
CA ILE A 92 1.57 7.39 7.24
C ILE A 92 1.36 8.89 7.41
N SER A 93 2.23 9.70 6.80
CA SER A 93 2.10 11.15 6.83
C SER A 93 0.80 11.58 6.15
N VAL A 94 0.34 12.82 6.42
CA VAL A 94 -0.85 13.37 5.75
C VAL A 94 -0.70 13.33 4.23
N GLU A 95 0.50 13.65 3.70
CA GLU A 95 0.79 13.59 2.27
C GLU A 95 0.71 12.16 1.72
N ALA A 96 1.16 11.17 2.49
CA ALA A 96 1.06 9.76 2.13
C ALA A 96 -0.39 9.26 2.20
N GLN A 97 -1.20 9.74 3.15
CA GLN A 97 -2.64 9.46 3.22
C GLN A 97 -3.38 10.04 2.01
N GLU A 98 -3.03 11.25 1.57
CA GLU A 98 -3.57 11.83 0.34
C GLU A 98 -3.15 11.03 -0.91
N ALA A 99 -1.90 10.53 -0.95
CA ALA A 99 -1.43 9.67 -2.03
C ALA A 99 -2.20 8.34 -2.05
N LEU A 100 -2.45 7.75 -0.88
CA LEU A 100 -3.29 6.58 -0.71
C LEU A 100 -4.73 6.86 -1.19
N ALA A 101 -5.31 8.01 -0.83
CA ALA A 101 -6.64 8.42 -1.30
C ALA A 101 -6.73 8.47 -2.84
N ARG A 102 -5.70 9.00 -3.50
CA ARG A 102 -5.61 8.99 -4.96
C ARG A 102 -5.48 7.58 -5.53
N ALA A 103 -4.71 6.71 -4.89
CA ALA A 103 -4.50 5.34 -5.32
C ALA A 103 -5.76 4.46 -5.18
N LEU A 104 -6.60 4.74 -4.18
CA LEU A 104 -7.83 4.00 -3.90
C LEU A 104 -9.03 4.47 -4.73
N ARG A 105 -9.01 5.71 -5.24
CA ARG A 105 -10.10 6.30 -6.04
C ARG A 105 -10.57 5.45 -7.23
N PRO A 106 -9.72 4.77 -8.03
CA PRO A 106 -10.18 3.93 -9.15
C PRO A 106 -11.07 2.76 -8.73
N TRP A 107 -11.03 2.39 -7.45
CA TRP A 107 -11.85 1.33 -6.85
C TRP A 107 -13.11 1.89 -6.17
N GLU A 108 -13.35 3.21 -6.29
CA GLU A 108 -14.43 3.95 -5.61
C GLU A 108 -14.40 3.79 -4.09
N ILE A 109 -13.20 3.60 -3.53
CA ILE A 109 -12.94 3.65 -2.10
C ILE A 109 -12.61 5.10 -1.74
N HIS A 110 -13.29 5.63 -0.74
CA HIS A 110 -13.13 7.00 -0.29
C HIS A 110 -12.19 7.06 0.90
N VAL A 111 -11.50 8.20 1.04
CA VAL A 111 -10.62 8.47 2.17
C VAL A 111 -10.90 9.87 2.69
N THR A 112 -11.15 10.00 3.98
CA THR A 112 -11.22 11.28 4.68
C THR A 112 -10.00 11.43 5.59
N ILE A 113 -9.52 12.66 5.70
CA ILE A 113 -8.31 12.99 6.46
C ILE A 113 -8.66 14.17 7.36
N ASP A 114 -8.80 13.90 8.66
CA ASP A 114 -9.05 14.88 9.69
C ASP A 114 -7.71 15.26 10.34
N VAL A 115 -7.39 16.55 10.42
CA VAL A 115 -6.17 17.06 11.08
C VAL A 115 -6.59 17.98 12.22
N LEU A 116 -6.34 17.54 13.45
CA LEU A 116 -6.80 18.19 14.67
C LEU A 116 -5.66 18.92 15.39
N PRO A 117 -5.93 20.03 16.11
CA PRO A 117 -4.94 20.63 16.99
C PRO A 117 -4.46 19.65 18.08
N PRO A 118 -3.25 19.81 18.62
CA PRO A 118 -2.77 19.01 19.75
C PRO A 118 -3.76 19.01 20.93
N GLY A 119 -4.02 17.82 21.48
CA GLY A 119 -4.96 17.63 22.60
C GLY A 119 -6.44 17.53 22.21
N TYR A 120 -6.76 17.49 20.92
CA TYR A 120 -8.11 17.23 20.41
C TYR A 120 -8.20 15.87 19.74
N VAL A 121 -9.38 15.28 19.80
CA VAL A 121 -9.75 14.03 19.13
C VAL A 121 -11.11 14.17 18.45
N CYS A 122 -11.43 13.32 17.48
CA CYS A 122 -12.80 13.24 16.99
C CYS A 122 -13.68 12.61 18.09
N GLU A 123 -14.91 13.09 18.25
CA GLU A 123 -15.87 12.54 19.22
C GLU A 123 -16.08 11.02 19.03
N ARG A 124 -16.21 10.57 17.78
CA ARG A 124 -16.39 9.16 17.37
C ARG A 124 -15.26 8.22 17.81
N SER A 125 -14.07 8.76 18.03
CA SER A 125 -12.85 8.03 18.39
C SER A 125 -12.35 8.38 19.80
N ALA A 126 -13.13 9.15 20.56
CA ALA A 126 -12.77 9.55 21.92
C ALA A 126 -12.91 8.32 22.85
N PRO A 127 -11.82 7.86 23.51
CA PRO A 127 -11.91 6.73 24.43
C PRO A 127 -12.72 7.14 25.66
N ALA A 128 -13.75 6.36 26.01
CA ALA A 128 -14.50 6.53 27.24
C ALA A 128 -14.23 5.35 28.20
N PRO A 129 -13.58 5.56 29.37
CA PRO A 129 -12.91 6.79 29.83
C PRO A 129 -11.52 7.00 29.19
N THR A 130 -11.09 8.26 29.06
CA THR A 130 -9.73 8.60 28.60
C THR A 130 -8.69 8.06 29.60
N PRO A 131 -7.79 7.14 29.20
CA PRO A 131 -6.74 6.69 30.11
C PRO A 131 -5.81 7.86 30.46
N VAL A 132 -5.18 7.81 31.64
CA VAL A 132 -4.30 8.88 32.16
C VAL A 132 -2.95 8.27 32.55
N ALA A 133 -1.87 8.93 32.16
CA ALA A 133 -0.51 8.67 32.61
C ALA A 133 0.03 9.90 33.37
N LEU A 134 1.18 9.77 34.01
CA LEU A 134 1.93 10.91 34.53
C LEU A 134 3.02 11.28 33.54
N ASP A 135 3.22 12.57 33.30
CA ASP A 135 4.38 13.05 32.56
C ASP A 135 5.65 13.03 33.42
N GLU A 136 6.77 13.53 32.88
CA GLU A 136 8.05 13.58 33.59
C GLU A 136 8.03 14.47 34.84
N GLN A 137 7.06 15.39 34.92
CA GLN A 137 6.86 16.30 36.04
C GLN A 137 5.89 15.72 37.10
N GLY A 138 5.30 14.55 36.81
CA GLY A 138 4.30 13.93 37.67
C GLY A 138 2.90 14.49 37.48
N ASP A 139 2.66 15.29 36.44
CA ASP A 139 1.36 15.83 36.12
C ASP A 139 0.54 14.81 35.31
N PRO A 140 -0.76 14.65 35.62
CA PRO A 140 -1.62 13.74 34.88
C PRO A 140 -1.82 14.24 33.44
N VAL A 141 -1.61 13.36 32.48
CA VAL A 141 -1.81 13.62 31.04
C VAL A 141 -2.69 12.53 30.41
N PRO A 142 -3.65 12.89 29.55
CA PRO A 142 -4.45 11.91 28.83
C PRO A 142 -3.58 11.07 27.89
N VAL A 143 -3.74 9.76 27.97
CA VAL A 143 -3.13 8.78 27.06
C VAL A 143 -4.11 8.49 25.95
N VAL A 144 -3.60 8.54 24.73
CA VAL A 144 -4.36 8.16 23.53
C VAL A 144 -3.84 6.80 23.08
N PRO A 145 -4.69 5.74 23.08
CA PRO A 145 -4.31 4.45 22.49
C PRO A 145 -3.95 4.63 21.01
N LEU A 146 -2.84 4.01 20.61
CA LEU A 146 -2.33 4.02 19.23
C LEU A 146 -2.38 2.58 18.71
N GLU A 147 -3.11 2.30 17.62
CA GLU A 147 -3.21 0.95 17.05
C GLU A 147 -1.99 0.59 16.19
N SER A 148 -1.11 -0.31 16.64
CA SER A 148 0.24 -0.52 16.06
C SER A 148 0.28 -0.90 14.57
N SER A 149 -0.76 -1.52 14.05
CA SER A 149 -0.89 -1.86 12.62
C SER A 149 -2.35 -2.15 12.28
N TRP A 150 -2.71 -2.01 11.01
CA TRP A 150 -4.05 -2.28 10.52
C TRP A 150 -4.03 -2.93 9.13
N ASP A 151 -4.95 -3.87 8.94
CA ASP A 151 -5.12 -4.65 7.72
C ASP A 151 -6.61 -4.66 7.35
N PHE A 152 -6.95 -3.88 6.33
CA PHE A 152 -8.32 -3.75 5.85
C PHE A 152 -8.50 -4.50 4.54
N THR A 153 -9.65 -5.14 4.38
CA THR A 153 -10.14 -5.58 3.07
C THR A 153 -11.26 -4.64 2.66
N LEU A 154 -10.98 -3.82 1.65
CA LEU A 154 -11.84 -2.74 1.19
C LEU A 154 -12.57 -3.14 -0.08
N GLY A 155 -13.86 -2.80 -0.13
CA GLY A 155 -14.71 -2.94 -1.30
C GLY A 155 -15.06 -1.60 -1.93
N ARG A 156 -15.64 -1.67 -3.12
CA ARG A 156 -16.20 -0.50 -3.80
C ARG A 156 -17.23 0.21 -2.91
N GLY A 157 -17.08 1.52 -2.74
CA GLY A 157 -17.96 2.34 -1.90
C GLY A 157 -17.57 2.40 -0.43
N ASP A 158 -16.57 1.65 0.02
CA ASP A 158 -16.05 1.75 1.38
C ASP A 158 -15.37 3.11 1.62
N LEU A 159 -15.26 3.50 2.89
CA LEU A 159 -14.59 4.71 3.33
C LEU A 159 -13.58 4.42 4.43
N LEU A 160 -12.40 5.02 4.33
CA LEU A 160 -11.40 5.08 5.39
C LEU A 160 -11.32 6.49 5.97
N ALA A 161 -11.44 6.62 7.28
CA ALA A 161 -11.29 7.89 7.97
C ALA A 161 -9.99 7.90 8.78
N PHE A 162 -9.06 8.77 8.39
CA PHE A 162 -7.82 9.02 9.12
C PHE A 162 -8.02 10.20 10.06
N GLU A 163 -7.66 10.01 11.32
CA GLU A 163 -7.53 11.09 12.28
C GLU A 163 -6.06 11.36 12.58
N ASN A 164 -5.66 12.62 12.45
CA ASN A 164 -4.29 13.08 12.62
C ASN A 164 -4.23 14.21 13.65
N THR A 165 -3.07 14.35 14.29
CA THR A 165 -2.75 15.52 15.11
C THR A 165 -1.81 16.44 14.32
N ALA A 166 -2.08 17.74 14.30
CA ALA A 166 -1.25 18.74 13.65
C ALA A 166 0.17 18.72 14.24
N GLY A 167 1.19 18.67 13.35
CA GLY A 167 2.59 18.49 13.74
C GLY A 167 2.94 17.05 14.17
N GLY A 168 1.96 16.15 14.21
CA GLY A 168 2.16 14.71 14.37
C GLY A 168 2.63 14.05 13.08
N HIS A 169 3.38 12.97 13.21
CA HIS A 169 3.92 12.19 12.09
C HIS A 169 3.27 10.79 12.00
N ARG A 170 2.20 10.55 12.77
CA ARG A 170 1.43 9.31 12.78
C ARG A 170 -0.06 9.63 12.72
N ALA A 171 -0.82 8.79 12.02
CA ALA A 171 -2.26 8.76 12.19
C ALA A 171 -2.56 8.30 13.63
N ARG A 172 -3.42 9.03 14.33
CA ARG A 172 -3.90 8.69 15.66
C ARG A 172 -4.84 7.49 15.61
N ALA A 173 -5.81 7.54 14.70
CA ALA A 173 -6.82 6.52 14.52
C ALA A 173 -7.13 6.35 13.03
N VAL A 174 -7.52 5.13 12.66
CA VAL A 174 -8.01 4.81 11.31
C VAL A 174 -9.28 4.00 11.47
N GLU A 175 -10.37 4.51 10.93
CA GLU A 175 -11.67 3.86 10.97
C GLU A 175 -12.09 3.40 9.57
N HIS A 176 -12.69 2.23 9.49
CA HIS A 176 -13.24 1.67 8.26
C HIS A 176 -14.77 1.65 8.31
N TYR A 177 -15.37 2.22 7.29
CA TYR A 177 -16.81 2.24 7.06
C TYR A 177 -17.10 1.45 5.79
N GLY A 178 -18.06 0.52 5.88
CA GLY A 178 -18.48 -0.28 4.74
C GLY A 178 -19.29 0.53 3.71
N ALA A 179 -19.43 -0.01 2.52
CA ALA A 179 -20.26 0.58 1.48
C ALA A 179 -21.69 0.87 1.98
N GLY A 180 -22.15 2.10 1.75
CA GLY A 180 -23.48 2.57 2.17
C GLY A 180 -23.57 3.07 3.61
N THR A 181 -22.50 2.98 4.40
CA THR A 181 -22.38 3.73 5.66
C THR A 181 -21.74 5.10 5.42
N GLU A 182 -22.31 6.12 6.05
CA GLU A 182 -21.73 7.45 6.08
C GLU A 182 -20.74 7.54 7.25
N ALA A 183 -19.59 8.16 7.02
CA ALA A 183 -18.68 8.47 8.11
C ALA A 183 -19.30 9.58 8.97
N GLU A 184 -19.38 9.36 10.28
CA GLU A 184 -19.77 10.42 11.19
C GLU A 184 -18.78 11.59 11.03
N PRO A 185 -19.22 12.84 10.85
CA PRO A 185 -18.32 13.99 10.75
C PRO A 185 -17.41 14.08 11.98
N CYS A 186 -16.15 14.45 11.78
CA CYS A 186 -15.26 14.68 12.91
C CYS A 186 -15.70 15.93 13.67
N VAL A 187 -16.26 15.74 14.85
CA VAL A 187 -16.50 16.81 15.83
C VAL A 187 -15.31 16.84 16.78
N PRO A 188 -14.44 17.88 16.74
CA PRO A 188 -13.28 17.95 17.62
C PRO A 188 -13.70 18.13 19.08
N VAL A 189 -13.26 17.22 19.94
CA VAL A 189 -13.42 17.30 21.39
C VAL A 189 -12.06 17.38 22.07
N LYS A 190 -11.94 18.23 23.08
CA LYS A 190 -10.70 18.40 23.83
C LYS A 190 -10.56 17.23 24.81
N LEU A 191 -9.41 16.56 24.79
CA LEU A 191 -9.07 15.58 25.81
C LEU A 191 -8.95 16.30 27.16
N THR A 192 -9.85 15.95 28.07
CA THR A 192 -9.86 16.44 29.44
C THR A 192 -9.44 15.32 30.36
N LEU A 193 -8.78 15.70 31.46
CA LEU A 193 -8.54 14.77 32.56
C LEU A 193 -9.90 14.43 33.20
N PRO A 194 -10.12 13.18 33.62
CA PRO A 194 -11.31 12.83 34.37
C PRO A 194 -11.38 13.69 35.65
N ASP A 195 -12.52 14.35 35.87
CA ASP A 195 -12.80 15.15 37.07
C ASP A 195 -12.71 14.25 38.32
N GLY A 196 -11.56 14.26 39.01
CA GLY A 196 -11.41 13.49 40.24
C GLY A 196 -9.99 13.25 40.74
N SER A 197 -8.95 13.40 39.92
CA SER A 197 -7.56 13.20 40.38
C SER A 197 -6.98 14.48 41.01
N LYS A 198 -7.55 14.93 42.14
CA LYS A 198 -6.75 15.73 43.06
C LYS A 198 -5.72 14.80 43.70
N PRO A 199 -4.41 15.09 43.65
CA PRO A 199 -3.45 14.30 44.41
C PRO A 199 -3.81 14.44 45.89
N LYS A 200 -4.04 13.31 46.57
CA LYS A 200 -4.04 13.31 48.03
C LYS A 200 -2.62 13.70 48.45
N LYS A 201 -2.50 14.89 49.05
CA LYS A 201 -1.30 15.34 49.78
C LYS A 201 -0.95 14.38 50.90
#